data_AF-A0AAD5TA73-F1
#
_entry.id   AF-A0AAD5TA73-F1
#
_cell.length_a   1.000
_cell.length_b   1.000
_cell.length_c   1.000
_cell.angle_alpha   90.00
_cell.angle_beta   90.00
_cell.angle_gamma   90.00
#
_symmetry.space_group_name_H-M   'P 1'
#
loop_
_entity.id
_entity.type
_entity.pdbx_description
1 polymer ?
#
loop_
_entity_poly.entity_id
_entity_poly.type
_entity_poly.pdbx_seq_one_letter_code
_entity_poly.pdbx_strand_id
1 'polypeptide(L)'
;MAEEPVKALDSYRGDYTLWRQALGVAQQMNLRDSELLELAGMISETLMERHEYAAAATVLLEYMSDVLSGIRALLKGAFWEEAVRVAYKHGRGDLVPTEIKSSVFSEYKTVSEDLKEMVITFQKQRARLETVRKEFVERQAKIESGEYDPLLDTIDMMSDTTSMASSRKTGFSARTGRSTVLSGYTAKSRRRADRKRAAGREGGFYEEEFLVNSLYKAVEKSNSLRAPIHRLITALMRHLMIKESRDLQNTYAVVVASMKAGAEGAFEAENIVNRGTGGKTVEEEKIAYMVSIGSLPSSMFPGGPGDSAAGGRISLSNADTEVEKKRDPKYPTGPPIFSNDVYGLDVL
;
A
#
# COMPACT_ATOMS: atom_id res chain seq x y z
N MET A 1 -7.42 17.33 -36.20
CA MET A 1 -8.28 16.31 -35.57
C MET A 1 -9.77 16.63 -35.66
N ALA A 2 -10.19 17.90 -35.84
CA ALA A 2 -11.61 18.27 -35.91
C ALA A 2 -12.32 17.99 -37.25
N GLU A 3 -11.61 17.62 -38.33
CA GLU A 3 -12.18 17.48 -39.68
C GLU A 3 -12.41 16.02 -40.13
N GLU A 4 -11.98 15.03 -39.34
CA GLU A 4 -12.21 13.62 -39.65
C GLU A 4 -12.81 12.89 -38.45
N PRO A 5 -14.15 12.73 -38.38
CA PRO A 5 -14.82 12.19 -37.21
C PRO A 5 -14.50 10.70 -36.99
N VAL A 6 -14.13 9.95 -38.04
CA VAL A 6 -13.68 8.56 -37.96
C VAL A 6 -12.36 8.44 -37.18
N LYS A 7 -11.34 9.23 -37.55
CA LYS A 7 -10.04 9.23 -36.84
C LYS A 7 -10.18 9.72 -35.41
N ALA A 8 -11.09 10.66 -35.15
CA ALA A 8 -11.39 11.12 -33.80
C ALA A 8 -12.00 10.00 -32.96
N LEU A 9 -12.97 9.27 -33.50
CA LEU A 9 -13.62 8.14 -32.84
C LEU A 9 -12.64 7.01 -32.50
N ASP A 10 -11.72 6.67 -33.41
CA ASP A 10 -10.65 5.70 -33.14
C ASP A 10 -9.69 6.18 -32.05
N SER A 11 -9.37 7.48 -32.02
CA SER A 11 -8.52 8.04 -30.97
C SER A 11 -9.19 8.04 -29.58
N TYR A 12 -10.51 8.25 -29.51
CA TYR A 12 -11.27 8.22 -28.26
C TYR A 12 -11.52 6.80 -27.74
N ARG A 13 -11.38 5.79 -28.60
CA ARG A 13 -11.38 4.36 -28.26
C ARG A 13 -10.02 3.85 -27.75
N GLY A 14 -8.97 4.67 -27.81
CA GLY A 14 -7.62 4.30 -27.37
C GLY A 14 -7.50 4.10 -25.84
N ASP A 15 -6.26 3.97 -25.36
CA ASP A 15 -5.91 3.58 -23.98
C ASP A 15 -6.67 4.34 -22.88
N TYR A 16 -7.00 5.61 -23.12
CA TYR A 16 -7.90 6.40 -22.28
C TYR A 16 -9.26 6.55 -22.96
N THR A 17 -10.15 5.60 -22.69
CA THR A 17 -11.53 5.59 -23.20
C THR A 17 -12.27 6.86 -22.78
N LEU A 18 -12.33 7.82 -23.69
CA LEU A 18 -13.08 9.08 -23.54
C LEU A 18 -14.52 8.80 -23.96
N TRP A 19 -15.22 7.98 -23.17
CA TRP A 19 -16.48 7.35 -23.58
C TRP A 19 -17.57 8.36 -23.96
N ARG A 20 -17.63 9.51 -23.28
CA ARG A 20 -18.59 10.59 -23.59
C ARG A 20 -18.30 11.20 -24.95
N GLN A 21 -17.02 11.44 -25.25
CA GLN A 21 -16.57 11.99 -26.53
C GLN A 21 -16.75 10.97 -27.66
N ALA A 22 -16.43 9.70 -27.41
CA ALA A 22 -16.61 8.61 -28.36
C ALA A 22 -18.08 8.45 -28.77
N LEU A 23 -18.99 8.36 -27.77
CA LEU A 23 -20.43 8.25 -28.03
C LEU A 23 -21.03 9.54 -28.59
N GLY A 24 -20.50 10.71 -28.21
CA GLY A 24 -20.92 11.99 -28.79
C GLY A 24 -20.59 12.11 -30.27
N VAL A 25 -19.36 11.76 -30.68
CA VAL A 25 -18.97 11.73 -32.10
C VAL A 25 -19.73 10.65 -32.86
N ALA A 26 -19.93 9.48 -32.24
CA ALA A 26 -20.73 8.40 -32.83
C ALA A 26 -22.15 8.86 -33.23
N GLN A 27 -22.80 9.62 -32.35
CA GLN A 27 -24.12 10.20 -32.64
C GLN A 27 -24.04 11.34 -33.67
N GLN A 28 -23.01 12.20 -33.64
CA GLN A 28 -22.82 13.23 -34.68
C GLN A 28 -22.64 12.64 -36.08
N MET A 29 -22.05 11.46 -36.18
CA MET A 29 -21.89 10.72 -37.43
C MET A 29 -23.17 10.01 -37.90
N ASN A 30 -24.26 10.05 -37.12
CA ASN A 30 -25.49 9.29 -37.35
C ASN A 30 -25.21 7.80 -37.66
N LEU A 31 -24.34 7.18 -36.84
CA LEU A 31 -24.10 5.74 -36.91
C LEU A 31 -25.41 4.96 -36.78
N ARG A 32 -25.48 3.79 -37.43
CA ARG A 32 -26.66 2.93 -37.32
C ARG A 32 -26.82 2.47 -35.89
N ASP A 33 -28.06 2.28 -35.45
CA ASP A 33 -28.36 1.82 -34.08
C ASP A 33 -27.61 0.55 -33.70
N SER A 34 -27.41 -0.38 -34.65
CA SER A 34 -26.61 -1.60 -34.44
C SER A 34 -25.14 -1.29 -34.14
N GLU A 35 -24.53 -0.37 -34.88
CA GLU A 35 -23.13 0.03 -34.70
C GLU A 35 -22.93 0.82 -33.40
N LEU A 36 -23.94 1.61 -33.01
CA LEU A 36 -23.93 2.34 -31.75
C LEU A 36 -24.04 1.38 -30.55
N LEU A 37 -24.87 0.33 -30.66
CA LEU A 37 -24.99 -0.71 -29.63
C LEU A 37 -23.68 -1.51 -29.47
N GLU A 38 -23.05 -1.91 -30.58
CA GLU A 38 -21.75 -2.59 -30.55
C GLU A 38 -20.68 -1.70 -29.89
N LEU A 39 -20.64 -0.42 -30.25
CA LEU A 39 -19.73 0.55 -29.65
C LEU A 39 -19.99 0.73 -28.15
N ALA A 40 -21.24 0.91 -27.74
CA ALA A 40 -21.62 1.04 -26.34
C ALA A 40 -21.25 -0.22 -25.54
N GLY A 41 -21.45 -1.41 -26.12
CA GLY A 41 -21.03 -2.68 -25.53
C GLY A 41 -19.53 -2.72 -25.25
N MET A 42 -18.69 -2.49 -26.27
CA MET A 42 -17.23 -2.48 -26.12
C MET A 42 -16.77 -1.46 -25.07
N ILE A 43 -17.30 -0.23 -25.12
CA ILE A 43 -16.97 0.83 -24.16
C ILE A 43 -17.37 0.40 -22.74
N SER A 44 -18.54 -0.20 -22.56
CA SER A 44 -19.01 -0.64 -21.26
C SER A 44 -18.08 -1.72 -20.67
N GLU A 45 -17.61 -2.66 -21.49
CA GLU A 45 -16.65 -3.69 -21.07
C GLU A 45 -15.31 -3.07 -20.65
N THR A 46 -14.76 -2.16 -21.46
CA THR A 46 -13.51 -1.46 -21.11
C THR A 46 -13.64 -0.65 -19.82
N LEU A 47 -14.77 0.02 -19.60
CA LEU A 47 -15.03 0.77 -18.36
C LEU A 47 -15.14 -0.16 -17.15
N MET A 48 -15.71 -1.35 -17.33
CA MET A 48 -15.79 -2.37 -16.28
C MET A 48 -14.41 -2.92 -15.89
N GLU A 49 -13.55 -3.19 -16.88
CA GLU A 49 -12.15 -3.62 -16.66
C GLU A 49 -11.33 -2.56 -15.91
N ARG A 50 -11.65 -1.27 -16.13
CA ARG A 50 -11.01 -0.13 -15.47
C ARG A 50 -11.62 0.24 -14.11
N HIS A 51 -12.58 -0.55 -13.62
CA HIS A 51 -13.31 -0.29 -12.37
C HIS A 51 -14.12 1.02 -12.37
N GLU A 52 -14.42 1.59 -13.54
CA GLU A 52 -15.26 2.78 -13.71
C GLU A 52 -16.76 2.39 -13.76
N TYR A 53 -17.22 1.71 -12.71
CA TYR A 53 -18.53 1.05 -12.67
C TYR A 53 -19.73 1.99 -12.89
N ALA A 54 -19.68 3.21 -12.35
CA ALA A 54 -20.76 4.19 -12.54
C ALA A 54 -20.87 4.66 -14.00
N ALA A 55 -19.73 4.82 -14.69
CA ALA A 55 -19.70 5.17 -16.10
C ALA A 55 -20.21 4.01 -16.96
N ALA A 56 -19.73 2.78 -16.69
CA ALA A 56 -20.20 1.58 -17.38
C ALA A 56 -21.72 1.40 -17.23
N ALA A 57 -22.26 1.58 -16.02
CA ALA A 57 -23.69 1.53 -15.77
C ALA A 57 -24.45 2.59 -16.58
N THR A 58 -23.92 3.81 -16.67
CA THR A 58 -24.53 4.89 -17.47
C THR A 58 -24.63 4.49 -18.94
N VAL A 59 -23.54 3.94 -19.51
CA VAL A 59 -23.53 3.50 -20.91
C VAL A 59 -24.54 2.37 -21.15
N LEU A 60 -24.58 1.36 -20.27
CA LEU A 60 -25.52 0.24 -20.35
C LEU A 60 -26.98 0.68 -20.25
N LEU A 61 -27.28 1.63 -19.36
CA LEU A 61 -28.64 2.12 -19.14
C LEU A 61 -29.12 3.06 -20.25
N GLU A 62 -28.28 3.99 -20.69
CA GLU A 62 -28.68 5.06 -21.61
C GLU A 62 -28.60 4.64 -23.08
N TYR A 63 -27.60 3.83 -23.46
CA TYR A 63 -27.35 3.47 -24.86
C TYR A 63 -27.81 2.06 -25.21
N MET A 64 -27.70 1.11 -24.28
CA MET A 64 -28.12 -0.29 -24.52
C MET A 64 -29.50 -0.63 -23.97
N SER A 65 -30.08 0.24 -23.14
CA SER A 65 -31.34 -0.02 -22.41
C SER A 65 -31.32 -1.33 -21.60
N ASP A 66 -30.13 -1.84 -21.25
CA ASP A 66 -29.97 -3.05 -20.45
C ASP A 66 -29.94 -2.71 -18.95
N VAL A 67 -31.12 -2.72 -18.36
CA VAL A 67 -31.34 -2.40 -16.94
C VAL A 67 -30.64 -3.37 -16.02
N LEU A 68 -30.65 -4.67 -16.34
CA LEU A 68 -30.08 -5.70 -15.45
C LEU A 68 -28.55 -5.58 -15.42
N SER A 69 -27.92 -5.45 -16.58
CA SER A 69 -26.46 -5.28 -16.66
C SER A 69 -26.01 -3.96 -16.04
N GLY A 70 -26.77 -2.88 -16.24
CA GLY A 70 -26.53 -1.59 -15.59
C GLY A 70 -26.59 -1.68 -14.06
N ILE A 71 -27.61 -2.36 -13.51
CA ILE A 71 -27.70 -2.61 -12.06
C ILE A 71 -26.52 -3.44 -11.58
N ARG A 72 -26.15 -4.52 -12.28
CA ARG A 72 -25.00 -5.37 -11.90
C ARG A 72 -23.68 -4.60 -11.91
N ALA A 73 -23.50 -3.66 -12.83
CA ALA A 73 -22.36 -2.76 -12.83
C ALA A 73 -22.34 -1.87 -11.57
N LEU A 74 -23.49 -1.25 -11.22
CA LEU A 74 -23.62 -0.44 -10.00
C LEU A 74 -23.34 -1.24 -8.72
N LEU A 75 -23.84 -2.47 -8.64
CA LEU A 75 -23.61 -3.37 -7.50
C LEU A 75 -22.13 -3.70 -7.33
N LYS A 76 -21.41 -3.99 -8.43
CA LYS A 76 -19.94 -4.18 -8.39
C LYS A 76 -19.17 -2.96 -7.89
N GLY A 77 -19.69 -1.76 -8.13
CA GLY A 77 -19.13 -0.51 -7.62
C GLY A 77 -19.60 -0.10 -6.21
N ALA A 78 -20.38 -0.95 -5.52
CA ALA A 78 -21.01 -0.65 -4.23
C ALA A 78 -21.90 0.60 -4.26
N PHE A 79 -22.54 0.89 -5.39
CA PHE A 79 -23.49 2.00 -5.57
C PHE A 79 -24.93 1.53 -5.28
N TRP A 80 -25.17 1.04 -4.05
CA TRP A 80 -26.43 0.39 -3.65
C TRP A 80 -27.67 1.26 -3.85
N GLU A 81 -27.61 2.51 -3.38
CA GLU A 81 -28.73 3.46 -3.43
C GLU A 81 -29.14 3.79 -4.88
N GLU A 82 -28.14 3.92 -5.75
CA GLU A 82 -28.34 4.19 -7.17
C GLU A 82 -28.91 2.98 -7.90
N ALA A 83 -28.45 1.76 -7.58
CA ALA A 83 -29.02 0.53 -8.11
C ALA A 83 -30.52 0.41 -7.79
N VAL A 84 -30.93 0.73 -6.56
CA VAL A 84 -32.35 0.71 -6.17
C VAL A 84 -33.14 1.80 -6.90
N ARG A 85 -32.60 3.02 -7.01
CA ARG A 85 -33.24 4.11 -7.74
C ARG A 85 -33.47 3.75 -9.22
N VAL A 86 -32.46 3.17 -9.87
CA VAL A 86 -32.53 2.71 -11.27
C VAL A 86 -33.55 1.58 -11.43
N ALA A 87 -33.55 0.59 -10.54
CA ALA A 87 -34.52 -0.51 -10.59
C ALA A 87 -35.96 0.00 -10.59
N TYR A 88 -36.31 0.93 -9.68
CA TYR A 88 -37.65 1.53 -9.65
C TYR A 88 -37.92 2.46 -10.82
N LYS A 89 -36.95 3.28 -11.25
CA LYS A 89 -37.09 4.19 -12.41
C LYS A 89 -37.48 3.44 -13.69
N HIS A 90 -36.92 2.25 -13.89
CA HIS A 90 -37.17 1.43 -15.08
C HIS A 90 -38.30 0.39 -14.88
N GLY A 91 -39.08 0.49 -13.80
CA GLY A 91 -40.19 -0.44 -13.52
C GLY A 91 -39.77 -1.87 -13.19
N ARG A 92 -38.48 -2.10 -12.90
CA ARG A 92 -37.87 -3.40 -12.57
C ARG A 92 -37.67 -3.59 -11.07
N GLY A 93 -38.72 -3.31 -10.30
CA GLY A 93 -38.72 -3.50 -8.84
C GLY A 93 -38.52 -4.97 -8.42
N ASP A 94 -38.76 -5.92 -9.33
CA ASP A 94 -38.49 -7.35 -9.16
C ASP A 94 -37.00 -7.66 -8.88
N LEU A 95 -36.09 -6.80 -9.38
CA LEU A 95 -34.64 -6.96 -9.21
C LEU A 95 -34.15 -6.57 -7.82
N VAL A 96 -34.94 -5.81 -7.06
CA VAL A 96 -34.56 -5.36 -5.72
C VAL A 96 -34.38 -6.52 -4.74
N PRO A 97 -35.35 -7.44 -4.55
CA PRO A 97 -35.16 -8.58 -3.65
C PRO A 97 -34.22 -9.65 -4.23
N THR A 98 -34.20 -9.83 -5.56
CA THR A 98 -33.50 -10.96 -6.20
C THR A 98 -32.01 -10.69 -6.42
N GLU A 99 -31.66 -9.52 -6.96
CA GLU A 99 -30.27 -9.16 -7.28
C GLU A 99 -29.68 -8.23 -6.22
N ILE A 100 -30.33 -7.09 -5.93
CA ILE A 100 -29.76 -6.05 -5.07
C ILE A 100 -29.62 -6.54 -3.62
N LYS A 101 -30.71 -7.01 -3.02
CA LYS A 101 -30.70 -7.49 -1.63
C LYS A 101 -29.75 -8.67 -1.44
N SER A 102 -29.71 -9.59 -2.40
CA SER A 102 -28.79 -10.73 -2.41
C SER A 102 -27.32 -10.26 -2.47
N SER A 103 -27.02 -9.30 -3.35
CA SER A 103 -25.67 -8.73 -3.48
C SER A 103 -25.23 -7.99 -2.22
N VAL A 104 -26.10 -7.19 -1.61
CA VAL A 104 -25.80 -6.47 -0.36
C VAL A 104 -25.49 -7.46 0.77
N PHE A 105 -26.26 -8.54 0.87
CA PHE A 105 -26.03 -9.57 1.87
C PHE A 105 -24.74 -10.37 1.62
N SER A 106 -24.42 -10.67 0.35
CA SER A 106 -23.16 -11.28 -0.03
C SER A 106 -21.97 -10.39 0.34
N GLU A 107 -22.04 -9.09 0.04
CA GLU A 107 -20.98 -8.15 0.37
C GLU A 107 -20.77 -8.03 1.88
N TYR A 108 -21.85 -7.99 2.66
CA TYR A 108 -21.80 -8.03 4.11
C TYR A 108 -20.98 -9.22 4.64
N LYS A 109 -21.17 -10.42 4.09
CA LYS A 109 -20.41 -11.61 4.51
C LYS A 109 -18.92 -11.43 4.23
N THR A 110 -18.59 -11.04 3.00
CA THR A 110 -17.20 -10.81 2.57
C THR A 110 -16.52 -9.77 3.47
N VAL A 111 -17.14 -8.60 3.65
CA VAL A 111 -16.58 -7.52 4.46
C VAL A 111 -16.46 -7.93 5.94
N SER A 112 -17.43 -8.67 6.48
CA SER A 112 -17.37 -9.17 7.86
C SER A 112 -16.21 -10.15 8.07
N GLU A 113 -15.97 -11.05 7.11
CA GLU A 113 -14.84 -11.98 7.13
C GLU A 113 -13.50 -11.23 7.00
N ASP A 114 -13.39 -10.29 6.06
CA ASP A 114 -12.20 -9.46 5.85
C ASP A 114 -11.83 -8.66 7.11
N LEU A 115 -12.82 -8.10 7.81
CA LEU A 115 -12.59 -7.35 9.05
C LEU A 115 -12.06 -8.25 10.17
N LYS A 116 -12.58 -9.48 10.29
CA LYS A 116 -12.10 -10.46 11.27
C LYS A 116 -10.66 -10.87 10.96
N GLU A 117 -10.35 -11.18 9.70
CA GLU A 117 -9.00 -11.52 9.28
C GLU A 117 -8.01 -10.37 9.50
N MET A 118 -8.44 -9.13 9.25
CA MET A 118 -7.64 -7.94 9.46
C MET A 118 -7.22 -7.79 10.93
N VAL A 119 -8.13 -8.00 11.89
CA VAL A 119 -7.81 -7.95 13.33
C VAL A 119 -6.87 -9.07 13.73
N ILE A 120 -7.13 -10.30 13.27
CA ILE A 120 -6.28 -11.46 13.59
C ILE A 120 -4.85 -11.22 13.09
N THR A 121 -4.70 -10.72 11.86
CA THR A 121 -3.40 -10.43 11.26
C THR A 121 -2.69 -9.31 12.01
N PHE A 122 -3.40 -8.23 12.34
CA PHE A 122 -2.86 -7.13 13.11
C PHE A 122 -2.34 -7.56 14.49
N GLN A 123 -3.13 -8.36 15.22
CA GLN A 123 -2.74 -8.87 16.54
C GLN A 123 -1.53 -9.80 16.47
N LYS A 124 -1.46 -10.68 15.46
CA LYS A 124 -0.29 -11.54 15.24
C LYS A 124 0.98 -10.73 14.98
N GLN A 125 0.90 -9.73 14.11
CA GLN A 125 2.03 -8.85 13.81
C GLN A 125 2.45 -8.02 15.02
N ARG A 126 1.48 -7.54 15.82
CA ARG A 126 1.75 -6.82 17.06
C ARG A 126 2.47 -7.69 18.09
N ALA A 127 1.99 -8.92 18.31
CA ALA A 127 2.64 -9.87 19.20
C ALA A 127 4.06 -10.21 18.74
N ARG A 128 4.27 -10.41 17.43
CA ARG A 128 5.62 -10.64 16.87
C ARG A 128 6.54 -9.44 17.10
N LEU A 129 6.03 -8.22 16.91
CA LEU A 129 6.79 -6.98 17.15
C LEU A 129 7.27 -6.89 18.60
N GLU A 130 6.44 -7.25 19.58
CA GLU A 130 6.84 -7.29 20.98
C GLU A 130 7.96 -8.31 21.25
N THR A 131 7.85 -9.50 20.66
CA THR A 131 8.89 -10.53 20.77
C THR A 131 10.21 -10.05 20.15
N VAL A 132 10.17 -9.48 18.94
CA VAL A 132 11.37 -8.95 18.25
C VAL A 132 12.06 -7.87 19.09
N ARG A 133 11.29 -6.98 19.73
CA ARG A 133 11.86 -5.95 20.62
C ARG A 133 12.49 -6.54 21.87
N LYS A 134 11.89 -7.56 22.48
CA LYS A 134 12.49 -8.27 23.63
C LYS A 134 13.78 -8.99 23.23
N GLU A 135 13.75 -9.73 22.12
CA GLU A 135 14.93 -10.40 21.56
C GLU A 135 16.06 -9.40 21.29
N PHE A 136 15.73 -8.19 20.82
CA PHE A 136 16.73 -7.15 20.62
C PHE A 136 17.37 -6.67 21.93
N VAL A 137 16.58 -6.37 22.96
CA VAL A 137 17.09 -5.93 24.27
C VAL A 137 17.96 -7.01 24.91
N GLU A 138 17.51 -8.28 24.86
CA GLU A 138 18.30 -9.41 25.37
C GLU A 138 19.62 -9.59 24.60
N ARG A 139 19.61 -9.41 23.28
CA ARG A 139 20.80 -9.48 22.45
C ARG A 139 21.77 -8.34 22.77
N GLN A 140 21.25 -7.13 22.98
CA GLN A 140 22.04 -5.97 23.36
C GLN A 140 22.71 -6.16 24.73
N ALA A 141 21.98 -6.72 25.71
CA ALA A 141 22.56 -7.04 27.03
C ALA A 141 23.70 -8.08 26.95
N LYS A 142 23.60 -9.06 26.05
CA LYS A 142 24.67 -10.06 25.80
C LYS A 142 25.90 -9.48 25.11
N ILE A 143 25.71 -8.46 24.26
CA ILE A 143 26.82 -7.69 23.68
C ILE A 143 27.55 -6.92 24.79
N GLU A 144 26.81 -6.25 25.67
CA GLU A 144 27.36 -5.45 26.77
C GLU A 144 28.06 -6.29 27.84
N SER A 145 27.60 -7.53 28.08
CA SER A 145 28.27 -8.49 28.97
C SER A 145 29.55 -9.09 28.38
N GLY A 146 29.86 -8.82 27.11
CA GLY A 146 31.02 -9.37 26.40
C GLY A 146 30.88 -10.86 26.02
N GLU A 147 29.68 -11.43 26.14
CA GLU A 147 29.39 -12.83 25.82
C GLU A 147 29.12 -13.04 24.31
N TYR A 148 28.89 -11.95 23.56
CA TYR A 148 28.55 -11.97 22.14
C TYR A 148 29.39 -10.96 21.34
N ASP A 149 29.94 -11.38 20.21
CA ASP A 149 30.69 -10.51 19.29
C ASP A 149 29.75 -9.81 18.28
N PRO A 150 29.62 -8.46 18.31
CA PRO A 150 28.79 -7.69 17.38
C PRO A 150 29.14 -7.88 15.90
N LEU A 151 30.33 -8.38 15.57
CA LEU A 151 30.74 -8.67 14.19
C LEU A 151 29.95 -9.83 13.57
N LEU A 152 29.41 -10.77 14.34
CA LEU A 152 28.61 -11.87 13.78
C LEU A 152 27.28 -11.41 13.17
N ASP A 153 26.66 -10.38 13.71
CA ASP A 153 25.39 -9.84 13.20
C ASP A 153 25.60 -9.04 11.89
N THR A 154 26.84 -8.56 11.70
CA THR A 154 27.27 -7.91 10.46
C THR A 154 27.40 -8.93 9.30
N ILE A 155 27.56 -10.22 9.61
CA ILE A 155 27.72 -11.27 8.60
C ILE A 155 26.40 -11.50 7.86
N ASP A 156 25.22 -11.40 8.46
CA ASP A 156 23.95 -11.59 7.73
C ASP A 156 23.57 -10.37 6.88
N MET A 157 23.96 -9.18 7.32
CA MET A 157 23.86 -7.93 6.55
C MET A 157 24.78 -7.93 5.33
N MET A 158 25.98 -8.54 5.43
CA MET A 158 27.06 -8.43 4.44
C MET A 158 27.33 -9.72 3.63
N SER A 159 26.95 -10.91 4.09
CA SER A 159 27.25 -12.22 3.43
C SER A 159 26.68 -12.33 2.02
N ASP A 160 25.62 -11.58 1.75
CA ASP A 160 24.99 -11.56 0.42
C ASP A 160 25.55 -10.50 -0.52
N THR A 161 26.29 -9.51 0.00
CA THR A 161 27.06 -8.56 -0.82
C THR A 161 28.43 -9.12 -1.19
N THR A 162 28.99 -10.01 -0.38
CA THR A 162 30.27 -10.69 -0.64
C THR A 162 30.15 -11.93 -1.53
N SER A 163 28.96 -12.54 -1.65
CA SER A 163 28.77 -13.78 -2.44
C SER A 163 29.02 -13.65 -3.96
N MET A 164 29.18 -12.44 -4.51
CA MET A 164 29.64 -12.26 -5.91
C MET A 164 31.13 -11.95 -6.05
N ALA A 165 31.87 -11.72 -4.96
CA ALA A 165 33.32 -11.51 -5.00
C ALA A 165 34.10 -12.83 -4.90
N SER A 166 33.52 -13.89 -4.34
CA SER A 166 34.22 -15.17 -4.09
C SER A 166 34.16 -16.20 -5.21
N SER A 167 33.57 -15.92 -6.39
CA SER A 167 33.55 -16.91 -7.50
C SER A 167 34.71 -16.81 -8.48
N ARG A 168 35.72 -15.95 -8.24
CA ARG A 168 36.96 -15.96 -9.03
C ARG A 168 38.12 -16.49 -8.19
N LYS A 169 38.42 -17.77 -8.40
CA LYS A 169 39.68 -18.44 -8.05
C LYS A 169 40.87 -17.50 -8.23
N THR A 170 41.70 -17.37 -7.20
CA THR A 170 43.18 -17.49 -7.17
C THR A 170 43.73 -16.66 -6.02
N GLY A 171 44.63 -17.25 -5.23
CA GLY A 171 45.17 -16.66 -4.02
C GLY A 171 45.87 -15.33 -4.27
N PHE A 172 45.43 -14.28 -3.58
CA PHE A 172 46.25 -13.09 -3.33
C PHE A 172 45.67 -12.26 -2.18
N SER A 173 46.50 -12.10 -1.14
CA SER A 173 46.55 -11.01 -0.15
C SER A 173 45.30 -10.58 0.64
N ALA A 174 45.40 -10.68 1.96
CA ALA A 174 44.49 -10.18 3.00
C ALA A 174 44.39 -8.64 3.10
N ARG A 175 44.48 -7.91 1.97
CA ARG A 175 44.44 -6.42 1.93
C ARG A 175 43.33 -5.83 1.06
N THR A 176 42.46 -6.65 0.48
CA THR A 176 41.41 -6.23 -0.47
C THR A 176 40.01 -6.05 0.15
N GLY A 177 39.88 -5.98 1.47
CA GLY A 177 38.62 -5.68 2.16
C GLY A 177 38.08 -4.25 1.96
N ARG A 178 38.79 -3.39 1.21
CA ARG A 178 38.44 -1.97 1.00
C ARG A 178 37.35 -1.74 -0.05
N SER A 179 37.08 -2.68 -0.96
CA SER A 179 36.12 -2.46 -2.07
C SER A 179 34.69 -2.95 -1.79
N THR A 180 34.49 -3.78 -0.76
CA THR A 180 33.18 -4.36 -0.43
C THR A 180 32.26 -3.36 0.29
N VAL A 181 32.85 -2.41 1.04
CA VAL A 181 32.12 -1.36 1.80
C VAL A 181 31.47 -0.30 0.89
N LEU A 182 31.99 -0.13 -0.32
CA LEU A 182 31.46 0.82 -1.32
C LEU A 182 30.18 0.34 -2.03
N SER A 183 29.82 -0.95 -1.91
CA SER A 183 28.73 -1.55 -2.69
C SER A 183 27.31 -1.19 -2.21
N GLY A 184 27.17 -0.71 -0.96
CA GLY A 184 25.91 -0.26 -0.37
C GLY A 184 25.28 0.97 -1.05
N TYR A 185 26.09 1.79 -1.71
CA TYR A 185 25.67 3.06 -2.31
C TYR A 185 25.19 2.97 -3.76
N THR A 186 25.14 1.76 -4.35
CA THR A 186 24.65 1.59 -5.73
C THR A 186 23.12 1.46 -5.76
N ALA A 187 22.48 1.97 -6.82
CA ALA A 187 21.02 1.84 -7.01
C ALA A 187 20.55 0.37 -7.03
N LYS A 188 21.44 -0.55 -7.44
CA LYS A 188 21.17 -1.99 -7.45
C LYS A 188 21.20 -2.61 -6.04
N SER A 189 22.08 -2.11 -5.16
CA SER A 189 22.14 -2.51 -3.76
C SER A 189 20.93 -2.01 -2.97
N ARG A 190 20.54 -0.72 -3.16
CA ARG A 190 19.32 -0.14 -2.58
C ARG A 190 18.06 -0.96 -2.93
N ARG A 191 17.82 -1.22 -4.22
CA ARG A 191 16.68 -2.07 -4.66
C ARG A 191 16.67 -3.47 -4.02
N ARG A 192 17.83 -4.04 -3.69
CA ARG A 192 17.91 -5.35 -3.03
C ARG A 192 17.60 -5.24 -1.54
N ALA A 193 18.06 -4.18 -0.87
CA ALA A 193 17.68 -3.87 0.50
C ALA A 193 16.18 -3.60 0.60
N ASP A 194 15.60 -2.82 -0.32
CA ASP A 194 14.16 -2.52 -0.35
C ASP A 194 13.33 -3.80 -0.54
N ARG A 195 13.77 -4.72 -1.42
CA ARG A 195 13.14 -6.04 -1.56
C ARG A 195 13.22 -6.87 -0.27
N LYS A 196 14.33 -6.80 0.48
CA LYS A 196 14.46 -7.49 1.77
C LYS A 196 13.58 -6.86 2.85
N ARG A 197 13.51 -5.52 2.90
CA ARG A 197 12.57 -4.78 3.76
C ARG A 197 11.13 -5.17 3.47
N ALA A 198 10.76 -5.27 2.20
CA ALA A 198 9.42 -5.69 1.77
C ALA A 198 9.13 -7.19 2.00
N ALA A 199 10.17 -8.04 2.08
CA ALA A 199 10.00 -9.49 2.23
C ALA A 199 9.61 -9.91 3.65
N GLY A 200 9.87 -9.09 4.67
CA GLY A 200 9.41 -9.35 6.04
C GLY A 200 9.87 -10.70 6.63
N ARG A 201 11.09 -11.14 6.29
CA ARG A 201 11.60 -12.44 6.74
C ARG A 201 11.76 -12.44 8.27
N GLU A 202 11.13 -13.42 8.92
CA GLU A 202 11.27 -13.65 10.36
C GLU A 202 12.74 -13.88 10.75
N GLY A 203 13.18 -13.22 11.83
CA GLY A 203 14.56 -13.21 12.32
C GLY A 203 15.52 -12.34 11.49
N GLY A 204 15.02 -11.63 10.47
CA GLY A 204 15.85 -10.76 9.63
C GLY A 204 16.08 -9.37 10.23
N PHE A 205 17.19 -8.73 9.83
CA PHE A 205 17.56 -7.39 10.30
C PHE A 205 16.46 -6.31 10.10
N TYR A 206 15.66 -6.41 9.03
CA TYR A 206 14.59 -5.46 8.70
C TYR A 206 13.21 -5.89 9.21
N GLU A 207 13.12 -6.96 10.01
CA GLU A 207 11.85 -7.51 10.46
C GLU A 207 11.02 -6.49 11.24
N GLU A 208 11.64 -5.76 12.18
CA GLU A 208 10.92 -4.74 12.97
C GLU A 208 10.36 -3.62 12.09
N GLU A 209 11.17 -3.12 11.15
CA GLU A 209 10.76 -2.06 10.21
C GLU A 209 9.57 -2.53 9.36
N PHE A 210 9.63 -3.77 8.89
CA PHE A 210 8.53 -4.38 8.15
C PHE A 210 7.25 -4.48 8.99
N LEU A 211 7.35 -4.97 10.23
CA LEU A 211 6.20 -5.13 11.12
C LEU A 211 5.56 -3.79 11.47
N VAL A 212 6.36 -2.77 11.81
CA VAL A 212 5.84 -1.42 12.10
C VAL A 212 5.15 -0.82 10.88
N ASN A 213 5.75 -0.94 9.69
CA ASN A 213 5.13 -0.45 8.46
C ASN A 213 3.85 -1.23 8.11
N SER A 214 3.81 -2.54 8.37
CA SER A 214 2.63 -3.37 8.13
C SER A 214 1.47 -2.97 9.06
N LEU A 215 1.75 -2.76 10.34
CA LEU A 215 0.76 -2.27 11.31
C LEU A 215 0.24 -0.87 10.94
N TYR A 216 1.13 0.02 10.50
CA TYR A 216 0.76 1.36 10.03
C TYR A 216 -0.21 1.29 8.83
N LYS A 217 0.14 0.50 7.81
CA LYS A 217 -0.70 0.28 6.62
C LYS A 217 -2.03 -0.38 6.98
N ALA A 218 -2.06 -1.27 7.97
CA ALA A 218 -3.30 -1.87 8.44
C ALA A 218 -4.25 -0.82 9.03
N VAL A 219 -3.72 0.15 9.80
CA VAL A 219 -4.53 1.28 10.30
C VAL A 219 -5.00 2.18 9.17
N GLU A 220 -4.16 2.53 8.20
CA GLU A 220 -4.58 3.31 7.02
C GLU A 220 -5.67 2.60 6.21
N LYS A 221 -5.55 1.28 6.01
CA LYS A 221 -6.57 0.47 5.37
C LYS A 221 -7.88 0.47 6.18
N SER A 222 -7.82 0.37 7.50
CA SER A 222 -9.01 0.44 8.35
C SER A 222 -9.74 1.77 8.20
N ASN A 223 -9.00 2.89 8.08
CA ASN A 223 -9.57 4.22 7.86
C ASN A 223 -10.25 4.32 6.48
N SER A 224 -9.64 3.77 5.43
CA SER A 224 -10.22 3.83 4.07
C SER A 224 -11.49 2.98 3.92
N LEU A 225 -11.66 1.95 4.74
CA LEU A 225 -12.89 1.12 4.79
C LEU A 225 -14.09 1.82 5.44
N ARG A 226 -13.89 2.94 6.14
CA ARG A 226 -14.96 3.64 6.86
C ARG A 226 -16.14 4.03 5.98
N ALA A 227 -15.87 4.72 4.86
CA ALA A 227 -16.91 5.18 3.95
C ALA A 227 -17.62 4.03 3.21
N PRO A 228 -16.91 3.00 2.68
CA PRO A 228 -17.54 1.77 2.19
C PRO A 228 -18.46 1.08 3.21
N ILE A 229 -18.02 0.91 4.45
CA ILE A 229 -18.80 0.26 5.52
C ILE A 229 -20.06 1.06 5.84
N HIS A 230 -19.96 2.39 5.95
CA HIS A 230 -21.13 3.24 6.18
C HIS A 230 -22.17 3.10 5.05
N ARG A 231 -21.73 3.08 3.78
CA ARG A 231 -22.62 2.86 2.63
C ARG A 231 -23.29 1.48 2.69
N LEU A 232 -22.55 0.45 3.09
CA LEU A 232 -23.06 -0.91 3.23
C LEU A 232 -24.07 -1.03 4.38
N ILE A 233 -23.80 -0.44 5.54
CA ILE A 233 -24.73 -0.39 6.68
C ILE A 233 -26.03 0.31 6.29
N THR A 234 -25.93 1.44 5.60
CA THR A 234 -27.10 2.19 5.11
C THR A 234 -27.95 1.32 4.17
N ALA A 235 -27.31 0.59 3.25
CA ALA A 235 -27.99 -0.34 2.35
C ALA A 235 -28.64 -1.52 3.09
N LEU A 236 -27.95 -2.11 4.07
CA LEU A 236 -28.49 -3.18 4.92
C LEU A 236 -29.74 -2.72 5.66
N MET A 237 -29.71 -1.52 6.26
CA MET A 237 -30.84 -0.90 6.94
C MET A 237 -32.01 -0.66 6.01
N ARG A 238 -31.75 -0.13 4.80
CA ARG A 238 -32.77 0.08 3.76
C ARG A 238 -33.51 -1.21 3.40
N HIS A 239 -32.83 -2.36 3.43
CA HIS A 239 -33.41 -3.67 3.13
C HIS A 239 -33.93 -4.44 4.36
N LEU A 240 -34.06 -3.76 5.52
CA LEU A 240 -34.53 -4.31 6.79
C LEU A 240 -33.65 -5.44 7.36
N MET A 241 -32.37 -5.48 6.98
CA MET A 241 -31.36 -6.40 7.53
C MET A 241 -30.69 -5.76 8.76
N ILE A 242 -31.50 -5.57 9.81
CA ILE A 242 -31.13 -4.81 11.02
C ILE A 242 -30.09 -5.56 11.85
N LYS A 243 -30.15 -6.89 11.86
CA LYS A 243 -29.19 -7.71 12.64
C LYS A 243 -27.80 -7.64 12.02
N GLU A 244 -27.74 -7.75 10.71
CA GLU A 244 -26.52 -7.76 9.91
C GLU A 244 -25.84 -6.38 9.91
N SER A 245 -26.62 -5.30 9.77
CA SER A 245 -26.11 -3.93 9.89
C SER A 245 -25.47 -3.68 11.26
N ARG A 246 -26.17 -4.05 12.34
CA ARG A 246 -25.64 -3.93 13.71
C ARG A 246 -24.40 -4.79 13.93
N ASP A 247 -24.40 -6.02 13.43
CA ASP A 247 -23.23 -6.91 13.54
C ASP A 247 -22.01 -6.32 12.84
N LEU A 248 -22.18 -5.79 11.61
CA LEU A 248 -21.11 -5.17 10.85
C LEU A 248 -20.56 -3.92 11.55
N GLN A 249 -21.44 -3.07 12.06
CA GLN A 249 -21.07 -1.87 12.79
C GLN A 249 -20.29 -2.20 14.06
N ASN A 250 -20.79 -3.14 14.87
CA ASN A 250 -20.13 -3.60 16.09
C ASN A 250 -18.77 -4.21 15.79
N THR A 251 -18.70 -5.07 14.76
CA THR A 251 -17.46 -5.72 14.32
C THR A 251 -16.43 -4.65 13.95
N TYR A 252 -16.81 -3.65 13.15
CA TYR A 252 -15.90 -2.58 12.76
C TYR A 252 -15.48 -1.70 13.94
N ALA A 253 -16.39 -1.39 14.88
CA ALA A 253 -16.05 -0.65 16.09
C ALA A 253 -15.02 -1.41 16.96
N VAL A 254 -15.20 -2.72 17.12
CA VAL A 254 -14.25 -3.60 17.82
C VAL A 254 -12.90 -3.66 17.10
N VAL A 255 -12.89 -3.74 15.76
CA VAL A 255 -11.67 -3.71 14.94
C VAL A 255 -10.88 -2.44 15.20
N VAL A 256 -11.53 -1.27 15.07
CA VAL A 256 -10.90 0.03 15.26
C VAL A 256 -10.40 0.20 16.69
N ALA A 257 -11.19 -0.20 17.69
CA ALA A 257 -10.77 -0.16 19.10
C ALA A 257 -9.55 -1.06 19.37
N SER A 258 -9.54 -2.28 18.83
CA SER A 258 -8.43 -3.22 18.96
C SER A 258 -7.16 -2.69 18.29
N MET A 259 -7.29 -2.05 17.12
CA MET A 259 -6.17 -1.42 16.43
C MET A 259 -5.62 -0.21 17.18
N LYS A 260 -6.49 0.61 17.78
CA LYS A 260 -6.08 1.74 18.64
C LYS A 260 -5.28 1.24 19.84
N ALA A 261 -5.81 0.28 20.59
CA ALA A 261 -5.13 -0.30 21.73
C ALA A 261 -3.80 -0.96 21.33
N GLY A 262 -3.76 -1.69 20.21
CA GLY A 262 -2.51 -2.32 19.74
C GLY A 262 -1.51 -1.34 19.13
N ALA A 263 -1.92 -0.12 18.74
CA ALA A 263 -1.03 0.93 18.26
C ALA A 263 -0.29 1.65 19.40
N GLU A 264 -0.82 1.61 20.62
CA GLU A 264 -0.15 2.18 21.81
C GLU A 264 1.21 1.51 22.02
N GLY A 265 2.26 2.33 22.17
CA GLY A 265 3.66 1.87 22.30
C GLY A 265 4.27 1.23 21.04
N ALA A 266 3.49 0.98 19.99
CA ALA A 266 4.00 0.35 18.75
C ALA A 266 4.83 1.33 17.90
N PHE A 267 4.49 2.62 17.91
CA PHE A 267 5.04 3.64 17.00
C PHE A 267 5.93 4.69 17.69
N GLU A 268 6.21 4.54 18.99
CA GLU A 268 7.05 5.48 19.74
C GLU A 268 8.50 5.46 19.26
N ALA A 269 9.07 6.64 19.07
CA ALA A 269 10.43 6.81 18.53
C ALA A 269 11.53 6.20 19.42
N GLU A 270 11.25 6.08 20.71
CA GLU A 270 12.12 5.47 21.73
C GLU A 270 12.16 3.94 21.64
N ASN A 271 11.13 3.34 21.03
CA ASN A 271 11.04 1.89 20.82
C ASN A 271 11.54 1.47 19.42
N ILE A 272 12.20 2.37 18.68
CA ILE A 272 12.81 2.08 17.37
C ILE A 272 14.22 1.57 17.60
N VAL A 273 14.33 0.26 17.66
CA VAL A 273 15.55 -0.54 17.80
C VAL A 273 16.63 -0.25 16.75
N ASN A 274 16.25 0.25 15.56
CA ASN A 274 17.19 0.62 14.49
C ASN A 274 17.75 2.05 14.59
N ARG A 275 17.52 2.75 15.71
CA ARG A 275 18.28 3.94 16.07
C ARG A 275 19.44 3.51 16.96
N GLY A 276 20.63 3.68 16.43
CA GLY A 276 21.83 3.70 17.24
C GLY A 276 21.74 4.71 18.40
N THR A 277 22.60 4.53 19.39
CA THR A 277 22.72 5.42 20.53
C THR A 277 22.84 6.90 20.11
N GLY A 278 22.09 7.77 20.79
CA GLY A 278 22.15 9.22 20.55
C GLY A 278 21.44 9.74 19.29
N GLY A 279 20.47 9.00 18.74
CA GLY A 279 19.63 9.47 17.62
C GLY A 279 20.26 9.32 16.24
N LYS A 280 21.37 8.58 16.15
CA LYS A 280 22.00 8.17 14.90
C LYS A 280 21.37 6.88 14.41
N THR A 281 21.27 6.64 13.11
CA THR A 281 20.83 5.33 12.61
C THR A 281 21.89 4.25 12.93
N VAL A 282 21.50 2.98 13.07
CA VAL A 282 22.48 1.87 13.24
C VAL A 282 23.53 1.86 12.11
N GLU A 283 23.17 2.35 10.92
CA GLU A 283 24.10 2.56 9.80
C GLU A 283 25.12 3.68 10.10
N GLU A 284 24.70 4.81 10.67
CA GLU A 284 25.57 5.92 11.05
C GLU A 284 26.53 5.56 12.19
N GLU A 285 26.09 4.76 13.16
CA GLU A 285 26.96 4.24 14.22
C GLU A 285 27.97 3.22 13.70
N LYS A 286 27.55 2.35 12.78
CA LYS A 286 28.46 1.42 12.10
C LYS A 286 29.49 2.17 11.26
N ILE A 287 29.12 3.25 10.58
CA ILE A 287 30.07 4.13 9.87
C ILE A 287 31.04 4.77 10.87
N ALA A 288 30.54 5.29 11.99
CA ALA A 288 31.38 5.88 13.04
C ALA A 288 32.36 4.86 13.64
N TYR A 289 31.91 3.65 13.93
CA TYR A 289 32.74 2.57 14.45
C TYR A 289 33.77 2.11 13.42
N MET A 290 33.38 1.89 12.17
CA MET A 290 34.30 1.51 11.08
C MET A 290 35.36 2.59 10.79
N VAL A 291 35.02 3.87 10.95
CA VAL A 291 35.99 4.98 10.90
C VAL A 291 36.94 4.94 12.10
N SER A 292 36.42 4.65 13.30
CA SER A 292 37.23 4.57 14.53
C SER A 292 38.27 3.44 14.52
N ILE A 293 37.95 2.29 13.91
CA ILE A 293 38.86 1.15 13.76
C ILE A 293 39.72 1.23 12.48
N GLY A 294 39.66 2.34 11.74
CA GLY A 294 40.47 2.60 10.54
C GLY A 294 40.07 1.79 9.29
N SER A 295 38.89 1.16 9.32
CA SER A 295 38.35 0.35 8.21
C SER A 295 37.67 1.21 7.13
N LEU A 296 37.19 2.41 7.50
CA LEU A 296 36.64 3.43 6.59
C LEU A 296 37.40 4.76 6.70
N PRO A 297 37.59 5.52 5.59
CA PRO A 297 38.17 6.85 5.64
C PRO A 297 37.19 7.87 6.25
N SER A 298 37.69 8.78 7.08
CA SER A 298 36.89 9.82 7.77
C SER A 298 36.14 10.78 6.84
N SER A 299 36.47 10.78 5.54
CA SER A 299 35.81 11.56 4.49
C SER A 299 34.42 11.04 4.07
N MET A 300 34.01 9.86 4.55
CA MET A 300 32.66 9.32 4.35
C MET A 300 31.63 9.83 5.38
N PHE A 301 32.07 10.60 6.38
CA PHE A 301 31.18 11.22 7.38
C PHE A 301 30.63 12.55 6.82
N PRO A 302 29.29 12.79 6.83
CA PRO A 302 28.77 14.11 6.51
C PRO A 302 29.19 15.09 7.62
N GLY A 303 30.13 16.00 7.33
CA GLY A 303 30.57 17.08 8.24
C GLY A 303 31.88 16.85 9.02
N GLY A 304 32.74 15.91 8.61
CA GLY A 304 34.08 15.76 9.21
C GLY A 304 35.06 16.90 8.84
N PRO A 305 36.05 17.22 9.69
CA PRO A 305 36.92 18.41 9.56
C PRO A 305 38.04 18.26 8.51
N GLY A 306 37.71 17.76 7.32
CA GLY A 306 38.64 17.51 6.21
C GLY A 306 38.21 18.07 4.86
N ASP A 307 37.18 18.92 4.82
CA ASP A 307 36.68 19.57 3.60
C ASP A 307 37.59 20.73 3.16
N SER A 308 38.83 20.42 2.77
CA SER A 308 39.63 21.31 1.93
C SER A 308 40.71 20.54 1.17
N ALA A 309 40.32 19.81 0.12
CA ALA A 309 41.01 19.81 -1.18
C ALA A 309 40.48 18.72 -2.12
N ALA A 310 40.15 19.14 -3.34
CA ALA A 310 40.11 18.37 -4.59
C ALA A 310 39.00 17.31 -4.77
N GLY A 311 37.97 17.71 -5.53
CA GLY A 311 37.52 16.95 -6.70
C GLY A 311 36.38 15.95 -6.50
N GLY A 312 35.15 16.38 -6.85
CA GLY A 312 34.04 15.49 -7.21
C GLY A 312 32.91 15.39 -6.18
N ARG A 313 32.16 16.48 -5.99
CA ARG A 313 30.82 16.40 -5.38
C ARG A 313 29.92 15.60 -6.32
N ILE A 314 29.50 14.40 -5.93
CA ILE A 314 28.27 13.82 -6.47
C ILE A 314 27.13 14.62 -5.84
N SER A 315 26.75 15.73 -6.48
CA SER A 315 25.52 16.44 -6.14
C SER A 315 24.36 15.55 -6.54
N LEU A 316 23.64 14.98 -5.58
CA LEU A 316 22.30 14.46 -5.83
C LEU A 316 21.47 15.64 -6.38
N SER A 317 20.88 15.46 -7.56
CA SER A 317 20.03 16.48 -8.14
C SER A 317 18.77 16.64 -7.27
N ASN A 318 18.18 17.84 -7.24
CA ASN A 318 16.91 18.04 -6.53
C ASN A 318 15.83 17.05 -6.97
N ALA A 319 15.87 16.59 -8.22
CA ALA A 319 14.99 15.55 -8.75
C ALA A 319 15.24 14.18 -8.10
N ASP A 320 16.50 13.78 -7.87
CA ASP A 320 16.83 12.52 -7.19
C ASP A 320 16.42 12.56 -5.72
N THR A 321 16.58 13.71 -5.05
CA THR A 321 16.11 13.90 -3.67
C THR A 321 14.58 13.94 -3.55
N GLU A 322 13.88 14.43 -4.58
CA GLU A 322 12.41 14.36 -4.66
C GLU A 322 11.92 12.95 -4.97
N VAL A 323 12.64 12.18 -5.79
CA VAL A 323 12.33 10.76 -6.05
C VAL A 323 12.58 9.92 -4.79
N GLU A 324 13.62 10.21 -4.01
CA GLU A 324 13.89 9.59 -2.70
C GLU A 324 12.81 9.94 -1.66
N LYS A 325 12.36 11.20 -1.60
CA LYS A 325 11.22 11.61 -0.76
C LYS A 325 9.90 10.96 -1.18
N LYS A 326 9.75 10.63 -2.46
CA LYS A 326 8.53 9.99 -3.02
C LYS A 326 8.54 8.46 -2.94
N ARG A 327 9.69 7.80 -2.72
CA ARG A 327 9.80 6.35 -2.97
C ARG A 327 9.82 5.41 -1.79
N ASP A 328 10.10 5.84 -0.58
CA ASP A 328 9.87 4.97 0.58
C ASP A 328 9.60 5.84 1.80
N PRO A 329 8.48 5.65 2.52
CA PRO A 329 8.39 6.24 3.84
C PRO A 329 9.44 5.52 4.68
N LYS A 330 10.58 6.19 4.88
CA LYS A 330 11.27 6.19 6.18
C LYS A 330 10.18 6.00 7.22
N TYR A 331 10.30 4.99 8.07
CA TYR A 331 9.48 4.72 9.26
C TYR A 331 8.39 5.77 9.49
N PRO A 332 7.09 5.40 9.54
CA PRO A 332 6.02 6.38 9.70
C PRO A 332 6.43 7.43 10.73
N THR A 333 6.46 8.70 10.33
CA THR A 333 7.13 9.78 11.08
C THR A 333 6.47 10.08 12.43
N GLY A 334 5.36 9.41 12.70
CA GLY A 334 4.63 9.38 13.95
C GLY A 334 3.59 8.26 13.94
N PRO A 335 2.83 8.08 15.03
CA PRO A 335 1.74 7.12 15.10
C PRO A 335 0.68 7.38 14.01
N PRO A 336 0.02 6.33 13.50
CA PRO A 336 -1.05 6.49 12.53
C PRO A 336 -2.20 7.30 13.13
N ILE A 337 -2.72 8.25 12.35
CA ILE A 337 -3.87 9.05 12.75
C ILE A 337 -5.13 8.21 12.53
N PHE A 338 -5.85 7.92 13.60
CA PHE A 338 -7.18 7.34 13.49
C PHE A 338 -8.15 8.44 13.03
N SER A 339 -8.91 8.16 11.97
CA SER A 339 -9.87 9.13 11.45
C SER A 339 -10.91 9.49 12.51
N ASN A 340 -11.10 10.78 12.77
CA ASN A 340 -12.18 11.29 13.61
C ASN A 340 -13.53 10.98 12.95
N ASP A 341 -14.56 10.69 13.74
CA ASP A 341 -15.83 10.21 13.22
C ASP A 341 -16.60 11.31 12.46
N VAL A 342 -16.38 11.41 11.16
CA VAL A 342 -17.17 12.28 10.26
C VAL A 342 -18.46 11.59 9.80
N TYR A 343 -18.53 10.26 9.87
CA TYR A 343 -19.63 9.47 9.32
C TYR A 343 -20.67 9.04 10.36
N GLY A 344 -20.49 9.42 11.63
CA GLY A 344 -21.40 9.08 12.72
C GLY A 344 -21.62 7.57 12.84
N LEU A 345 -20.58 6.77 12.63
CA LEU A 345 -20.69 5.31 12.82
C LEU A 345 -20.97 4.96 14.29
N ASP A 346 -20.80 5.90 15.21
CA ASP A 346 -21.23 5.77 16.61
C ASP A 346 -22.74 6.05 16.81
N VAL A 347 -23.48 6.48 15.78
CA VAL A 347 -24.86 7.01 15.87
C VAL A 347 -25.92 6.17 15.12
N LEU A 348 -25.51 5.30 14.20
CA LEU A 348 -26.42 4.34 13.53
C LEU A 348 -26.69 3.11 14.38
#